data_AF-A0A529GH25-F1
#
_entry.id   AF-A0A529GH25-F1
#
_cell.length_a   1.000
_cell.length_b   1.000
_cell.length_c   1.000
_cell.angle_alpha   90.00
_cell.angle_beta   90.00
_cell.angle_gamma   90.00
#
_symmetry.space_group_name_H-M   'P 1'
#
loop_
_entity.id
_entity.type
_entity.pdbx_description
1 polymer ?
#
loop_
_entity_poly.entity_id
_entity_poly.type
_entity_poly.pdbx_seq_one_letter_code
_entity_poly.pdbx_strand_id
1 'polypeptide(L)'
;VKHAHHDFDIDKPGADSFRHREAGATEVAVVSGRRWALMHELRDEDEPTLEAILARLALSDIVLVEGYKREAHKKIETRRLEAKDRTPLSVNDPNIVAIAADFAAEGGSLPVFDLDDVKSIADFVESVSGLGR
;
A
#
# COMPACT_ATOMS: atom_id res chain seq x y z
N VAL A 1 -3.38 -1.83 -2.30
CA VAL A 1 -2.03 -2.30 -2.69
C VAL A 1 -1.13 -2.23 -1.47
N LYS A 2 -0.36 -3.29 -1.19
CA LYS A 2 0.64 -3.30 -0.13
C LYS A 2 1.99 -3.66 -0.74
N HIS A 3 2.98 -2.80 -0.54
CA HIS A 3 4.36 -3.03 -0.95
C HIS A 3 5.14 -3.62 0.24
N ALA A 4 5.53 -4.88 0.13
CA ALA A 4 6.27 -5.57 1.18
C ALA A 4 7.77 -5.32 1.03
N HIS A 5 8.47 -5.05 2.14
CA HIS A 5 9.92 -4.81 2.14
C HIS A 5 10.77 -6.10 2.15
N HIS A 6 10.13 -7.26 2.19
CA HIS A 6 10.77 -8.57 2.25
C HIS A 6 10.02 -9.54 1.34
N ASP A 7 10.71 -10.62 0.96
CA ASP A 7 10.12 -11.76 0.27
C ASP A 7 8.87 -12.22 1.05
N PHE A 8 7.77 -12.40 0.32
CA PHE A 8 6.53 -12.93 0.86
C PHE A 8 6.06 -14.06 -0.03
N ASP A 9 5.49 -15.09 0.59
CA ASP A 9 4.79 -16.14 -0.12
C ASP A 9 3.31 -16.10 0.27
N ILE A 10 2.46 -16.23 -0.74
CA ILE A 10 1.00 -16.36 -0.57
C ILE A 10 0.62 -17.83 -0.39
N ASP A 11 1.46 -18.74 -0.88
CA ASP A 11 1.25 -20.17 -0.83
C ASP A 11 2.16 -20.85 0.22
N LYS A 12 1.90 -22.12 0.50
CA LYS A 12 2.67 -22.90 1.47
C LYS A 12 3.60 -23.90 0.78
N PRO A 13 4.83 -24.10 1.30
CA PRO A 13 5.69 -25.18 0.85
C PRO A 13 4.94 -26.54 0.86
N GLY A 14 5.01 -27.26 -0.24
CA GLY A 14 4.36 -28.56 -0.44
C GLY A 14 3.07 -28.53 -1.28
N ALA A 15 2.44 -27.36 -1.45
CA ALA A 15 1.33 -27.19 -2.39
C ALA A 15 1.79 -27.40 -3.84
N ASP A 16 0.87 -27.78 -4.72
CA ASP A 16 1.16 -27.95 -6.15
C ASP A 16 1.50 -26.60 -6.81
N SER A 17 0.81 -25.53 -6.43
CA SER A 17 1.08 -24.16 -6.91
C SER A 17 2.46 -23.66 -6.51
N PHE A 18 2.91 -23.93 -5.28
CA PHE A 18 4.29 -23.69 -4.85
C PHE A 18 5.28 -24.46 -5.73
N ARG A 19 5.04 -25.76 -5.98
CA ARG A 19 5.91 -26.57 -6.85
C ARG A 19 5.95 -26.08 -8.29
N HIS A 20 4.85 -25.58 -8.83
CA HIS A 20 4.81 -24.98 -10.17
C HIS A 20 5.65 -23.70 -10.26
N ARG A 21 5.58 -22.84 -9.25
CA ARG A 21 6.45 -21.66 -9.14
C ARG A 21 7.92 -22.08 -9.07
N GLU A 22 8.30 -22.98 -8.17
CA GLU A 22 9.70 -23.42 -8.04
C GLU A 22 10.24 -24.12 -9.31
N ALA A 23 9.36 -24.75 -10.10
CA ALA A 23 9.72 -25.35 -11.38
C ALA A 23 9.94 -24.34 -12.51
N GLY A 24 9.71 -23.03 -12.27
CA GLY A 24 10.00 -21.96 -13.22
C GLY A 24 8.78 -21.35 -13.91
N ALA A 25 7.55 -21.67 -13.47
CA ALA A 25 6.39 -20.94 -13.98
C ALA A 25 6.49 -19.44 -13.61
N THR A 26 6.27 -18.56 -14.59
CA THR A 26 6.19 -17.10 -14.37
C THR A 26 4.88 -16.73 -13.72
N GLU A 27 3.78 -17.30 -14.17
CA GLU A 27 2.46 -17.07 -13.60
C GLU A 27 1.83 -18.37 -13.09
N VAL A 28 1.30 -18.32 -11.87
CA VAL A 28 0.54 -19.43 -11.28
C VAL A 28 -0.75 -18.90 -10.66
N ALA A 29 -1.88 -19.47 -11.06
CA ALA A 29 -3.20 -19.13 -10.54
C ALA A 29 -3.73 -20.24 -9.62
N VAL A 30 -4.25 -19.85 -8.46
CA VAL A 30 -5.01 -20.72 -7.56
C VAL A 30 -6.45 -20.26 -7.58
N VAL A 31 -7.38 -21.12 -8.01
CA VAL A 31 -8.79 -20.77 -8.23
C VAL A 31 -9.71 -21.64 -7.38
N SER A 32 -10.72 -21.01 -6.79
CA SER A 32 -11.80 -21.69 -6.08
C SER A 32 -13.14 -21.04 -6.42
N GLY A 33 -14.25 -21.67 -6.06
CA GLY A 33 -15.58 -21.07 -6.23
C GLY A 33 -15.85 -19.79 -5.42
N ARG A 34 -14.93 -19.37 -4.54
CA ARG A 34 -15.09 -18.14 -3.72
C ARG A 34 -14.13 -17.01 -4.11
N ARG A 35 -12.95 -17.36 -4.63
CA ARG A 35 -11.87 -16.43 -4.96
C ARG A 35 -10.78 -17.12 -5.74
N TRP A 36 -9.93 -16.31 -6.35
CA TRP A 36 -8.69 -16.72 -6.97
C TRP A 36 -7.55 -15.81 -6.53
N ALA A 37 -6.32 -16.30 -6.70
CA ALA A 37 -5.09 -15.54 -6.55
C ALA A 37 -4.19 -15.85 -7.75
N LEU A 38 -3.55 -14.81 -8.29
CA LEU A 38 -2.54 -14.92 -9.35
C LEU A 38 -1.22 -14.42 -8.79
N MET A 39 -0.19 -15.26 -8.87
CA MET A 39 1.17 -14.89 -8.52
C MET A 39 1.96 -14.73 -9.80
N HIS A 40 2.64 -13.59 -9.93
CA HIS A 40 3.61 -13.30 -10.98
C HIS A 40 5.00 -13.28 -10.34
N GLU A 41 5.86 -14.18 -10.80
CA GLU A 41 7.25 -14.26 -10.39
C GLU A 41 8.07 -13.28 -11.23
N LEU A 42 8.70 -12.28 -10.58
CA LEU A 42 9.53 -11.31 -11.29
C LEU A 42 10.71 -11.98 -11.99
N ARG A 43 11.35 -12.97 -11.34
CA ARG A 43 12.59 -13.60 -11.84
C ARG A 43 13.66 -12.55 -12.13
N ASP A 44 13.93 -12.30 -13.40
CA ASP A 44 14.91 -11.32 -13.89
C ASP A 44 14.24 -9.96 -14.23
N GLU A 45 12.93 -9.81 -14.02
CA GLU A 45 12.20 -8.56 -14.18
C GLU A 45 12.41 -7.62 -12.98
N ASP A 46 12.39 -6.32 -13.25
CA ASP A 46 12.38 -5.30 -12.20
C ASP A 46 11.06 -5.28 -11.42
N GLU A 47 11.12 -4.77 -10.20
CA GLU A 47 9.93 -4.54 -9.40
C GLU A 47 8.95 -3.58 -10.11
N PRO A 48 7.65 -3.93 -10.22
CA PRO A 48 6.70 -3.11 -10.95
C PRO A 48 6.40 -1.79 -10.24
N THR A 49 6.25 -0.73 -11.04
CA THR A 49 5.73 0.56 -10.58
C THR A 49 4.32 0.40 -10.02
N LEU A 50 3.90 1.35 -9.17
CA LEU A 50 2.54 1.35 -8.65
C LEU A 50 1.51 1.41 -9.79
N GLU A 51 1.77 2.21 -10.83
CA GLU A 51 0.90 2.31 -12.02
C GLU A 51 0.69 0.95 -12.70
N ALA A 52 1.76 0.17 -12.88
CA ALA A 52 1.68 -1.16 -13.48
C ALA A 52 0.83 -2.12 -12.63
N ILE A 53 0.90 -2.03 -11.30
CA ILE A 53 0.06 -2.82 -10.40
C ILE A 53 -1.40 -2.35 -10.44
N LEU A 54 -1.65 -1.04 -10.45
CA LEU A 54 -3.00 -0.48 -10.53
C LEU A 54 -3.72 -0.90 -11.82
N ALA A 55 -3.01 -0.99 -12.94
CA ALA A 55 -3.56 -1.44 -14.22
C ALA A 55 -4.07 -2.90 -14.20
N ARG A 56 -3.68 -3.70 -13.19
CA ARG A 56 -4.13 -5.09 -13.01
C ARG A 56 -5.36 -5.21 -12.10
N LEU A 57 -5.73 -4.14 -11.39
CA LEU A 57 -6.90 -4.15 -10.52
C LEU A 57 -8.17 -3.93 -11.33
N ALA A 58 -9.27 -4.51 -10.86
CA ALA A 58 -10.59 -4.14 -11.36
C ALA A 58 -10.91 -2.66 -11.03
N LEU A 59 -11.81 -2.08 -11.80
CA LEU A 59 -12.31 -0.72 -11.55
C LEU A 59 -12.79 -0.60 -10.10
N SER A 60 -12.27 0.43 -9.42
CA SER A 60 -12.51 0.70 -8.00
C SER A 60 -12.65 2.21 -7.82
N ASP A 61 -13.55 2.64 -6.93
CA ASP A 61 -13.71 4.07 -6.58
C ASP A 61 -12.49 4.60 -5.81
N ILE A 62 -11.83 3.74 -5.02
CA ILE A 62 -10.65 4.07 -4.23
C ILE A 62 -9.69 2.88 -4.16
N VAL A 63 -8.39 3.17 -4.17
CA VAL A 63 -7.33 2.21 -3.87
C VAL A 63 -6.48 2.74 -2.73
N LEU A 64 -6.46 2.02 -1.61
CA LEU A 64 -5.55 2.31 -0.50
C LEU A 64 -4.17 1.69 -0.77
N VAL A 65 -3.12 2.48 -0.61
CA VAL A 65 -1.72 2.04 -0.84
C VAL A 65 -0.95 2.11 0.47
N GLU A 66 -0.40 0.97 0.89
CA GLU A 66 0.56 0.87 1.99
C GLU A 66 1.96 0.63 1.38
N GLY A 67 2.86 1.60 1.49
CA GLY A 67 4.19 1.54 0.89
C GLY A 67 4.30 2.41 -0.37
N TYR A 68 5.14 2.03 -1.35
CA TYR A 68 5.41 2.85 -2.55
C TYR A 68 5.73 4.33 -2.22
N LYS A 69 6.56 4.55 -1.18
CA LYS A 69 6.79 5.88 -0.57
C LYS A 69 7.27 6.96 -1.57
N ARG A 70 7.91 6.55 -2.66
CA ARG A 70 8.49 7.43 -3.69
C ARG A 70 7.53 7.77 -4.83
N GLU A 71 6.36 7.13 -4.89
CA GLU A 71 5.38 7.33 -5.95
C GLU A 71 4.57 8.62 -5.71
N ALA A 72 4.17 9.29 -6.80
CA ALA A 72 3.56 10.63 -6.76
C ALA A 72 2.05 10.65 -6.41
N HIS A 73 1.54 9.65 -5.69
CA HIS A 73 0.16 9.64 -5.22
C HIS A 73 0.00 10.42 -3.91
N LYS A 74 -1.22 10.91 -3.63
CA LYS A 74 -1.55 11.56 -2.35
C LYS A 74 -1.36 10.57 -1.20
N LYS A 75 -0.68 11.00 -0.14
CA LYS A 75 -0.30 10.16 1.00
C LYS A 75 -0.69 10.82 2.33
N ILE A 76 -0.98 9.96 3.31
CA ILE A 76 -1.05 10.35 4.72
C ILE A 76 0.23 9.83 5.37
N GLU A 77 1.02 10.72 5.97
CA GLU A 77 2.23 10.33 6.70
C GLU A 77 1.86 9.82 8.09
N THR A 78 2.09 8.54 8.35
CA THR A 78 1.90 7.97 9.69
C THR A 78 3.17 8.14 10.52
N ARG A 79 3.09 8.79 11.68
CA ARG A 79 4.22 9.00 12.60
C ARG A 79 3.96 8.28 13.92
N ARG A 80 4.91 7.43 14.32
CA ARG A 80 4.84 6.69 15.59
C ARG A 80 6.03 7.02 16.47
N LEU A 81 5.83 7.13 17.78
CA LEU A 81 6.93 7.31 18.74
C LEU A 81 7.95 6.16 18.70
N GLU A 82 7.48 4.94 18.44
CA GLU A 82 8.28 3.72 18.33
C GLU A 82 9.00 3.54 16.99
N ALA A 83 8.77 4.44 16.02
CA ALA A 83 9.41 4.33 14.71
C ALA A 83 10.93 4.49 14.83
N LYS A 84 11.68 3.62 14.13
CA LYS A 84 13.15 3.66 14.08
C LYS A 84 13.67 4.99 13.50
N ASP A 85 12.94 5.55 12.54
CA ASP A 85 13.21 6.85 11.94
C ASP A 85 11.96 7.71 12.10
N ARG A 86 12.15 8.91 12.65
CA ARG A 86 11.09 9.90 12.92
C ARG A 86 11.30 11.18 12.12
N THR A 87 12.20 11.16 11.14
CA THR A 87 12.43 12.29 10.23
C THR A 87 11.14 12.59 9.47
N PRO A 88 10.56 13.80 9.59
CA PRO A 88 9.34 14.16 8.88
C PRO A 88 9.50 14.02 7.36
N LEU A 89 8.66 13.19 6.74
CA LEU A 89 8.67 13.02 5.28
C LEU A 89 7.99 14.19 4.58
N SER A 90 6.96 14.78 5.21
CA SER A 90 6.16 15.89 4.67
C SER A 90 6.96 17.11 4.25
N VAL A 91 8.17 17.30 4.79
CA VAL A 91 9.04 18.44 4.46
C VAL A 91 9.57 18.34 3.03
N ASN A 92 9.77 17.12 2.52
CA ASN A 92 10.42 16.86 1.23
C ASN A 92 9.48 16.19 0.21
N ASP A 93 8.27 15.80 0.61
CA ASP A 93 7.30 15.17 -0.28
C ASP A 93 6.00 16.00 -0.34
N PRO A 94 5.78 16.75 -1.43
CA PRO A 94 4.58 17.58 -1.60
C PRO A 94 3.30 16.75 -1.78
N ASN A 95 3.40 15.44 -1.97
CA ASN A 95 2.25 14.57 -2.10
C ASN A 95 1.71 14.11 -0.74
N ILE A 96 2.39 14.42 0.36
CA ILE A 96 1.85 14.20 1.71
C ILE A 96 0.83 15.30 1.99
N VAL A 97 -0.43 14.90 2.13
CA VAL A 97 -1.58 15.81 2.29
C VAL A 97 -2.14 15.86 3.71
N ALA A 98 -1.68 14.96 4.59
CA ALA A 98 -2.03 14.92 6.00
C ALA A 98 -0.99 14.13 6.80
N ILE A 99 -1.00 14.31 8.11
CA ILE A 99 -0.22 13.52 9.07
C ILE A 99 -1.20 12.81 10.02
N ALA A 100 -0.90 11.55 10.35
CA ALA A 100 -1.58 10.84 11.43
C ALA A 100 -0.51 10.37 12.44
N ALA A 101 -0.64 10.73 13.72
CA ALA A 101 0.39 10.45 14.72
C ALA A 101 -0.17 9.90 16.04
N ASP A 102 0.61 9.08 16.77
CA ASP A 102 0.32 8.63 18.15
C ASP A 102 0.88 9.59 19.22
N PHE A 103 1.23 10.80 18.80
CA PHE A 103 1.72 11.87 19.66
C PHE A 103 1.32 13.22 19.09
N ALA A 104 1.44 14.28 19.89
CA ALA A 104 1.24 15.65 19.43
C ALA A 104 2.33 16.04 18.40
N ALA A 105 2.02 15.85 17.12
CA ALA A 105 2.92 16.14 16.02
C ALA A 105 2.70 17.55 15.46
N GLU A 106 3.79 18.22 15.07
CA GLU A 106 3.72 19.47 14.31
C GLU A 106 3.45 19.16 12.83
N GLY A 107 2.35 19.72 12.31
CA GLY A 107 1.93 19.52 10.91
C GLY A 107 2.23 20.68 9.96
N GLY A 108 2.68 21.82 10.48
CA GLY A 108 2.78 23.05 9.69
C GLY A 108 1.41 23.45 9.13
N SER A 109 1.26 23.45 7.80
CA SER A 109 -0.01 23.70 7.11
C SER A 109 -0.86 22.45 6.87
N LEU A 110 -0.34 21.26 7.18
CA LEU A 110 -1.05 20.00 6.96
C LEU A 110 -2.00 19.69 8.14
N PRO A 111 -3.18 19.12 7.87
CA PRO A 111 -4.02 18.58 8.93
C PRO A 111 -3.28 17.44 9.65
N VAL A 112 -3.41 17.42 10.98
CA VAL A 112 -2.83 16.40 11.85
C VAL A 112 -3.96 15.68 12.56
N PHE A 113 -3.97 14.36 12.45
CA PHE A 113 -4.93 13.48 13.10
C PHE A 113 -4.24 12.62 14.17
N ASP A 114 -5.00 12.25 15.20
CA ASP A 114 -4.63 11.11 16.03
C ASP A 114 -4.74 9.83 15.20
N LEU A 115 -3.81 8.88 15.35
CA LEU A 115 -3.82 7.63 14.58
C LEU A 115 -5.09 6.79 14.78
N ASP A 116 -5.72 6.89 15.95
CA ASP A 116 -6.93 6.16 16.30
C ASP A 116 -8.21 6.95 15.96
N ASP A 117 -8.10 8.19 15.47
CA ASP A 117 -9.23 8.97 14.94
C ASP A 117 -9.58 8.53 13.50
N VAL A 118 -9.96 7.25 13.38
CA VAL A 118 -10.32 6.60 12.11
C VAL A 118 -11.43 7.34 11.39
N LYS A 119 -12.39 7.92 12.14
CA LYS A 119 -13.52 8.64 11.56
C LYS A 119 -13.04 9.90 10.83
N SER A 120 -12.28 10.77 11.50
CA SER A 120 -11.81 12.00 10.88
C SER A 120 -10.87 11.73 9.71
N ILE A 121 -10.04 10.68 9.80
CA ILE A 121 -9.18 10.25 8.69
C ILE A 121 -10.03 9.78 7.50
N ALA A 122 -11.07 8.98 7.73
CA ALA A 122 -11.96 8.53 6.66
C ALA A 122 -12.69 9.71 5.99
N ASP A 123 -13.27 10.62 6.79
CA ASP A 123 -13.94 11.82 6.28
C ASP A 123 -12.99 12.68 5.42
N PHE A 124 -11.73 12.82 5.85
CA PHE A 124 -10.69 13.50 5.08
C PHE A 124 -10.38 12.79 3.76
N VAL A 125 -10.23 11.47 3.77
CA VAL A 125 -9.94 10.67 2.56
C VAL A 125 -11.09 10.79 1.56
N GLU A 126 -12.35 10.71 2.01
CA GLU A 126 -13.52 10.86 1.13
C GLU A 126 -13.55 12.24 0.47
N SER A 127 -13.33 13.30 1.25
CA SER A 127 -13.29 14.68 0.75
C SER A 127 -12.18 14.89 -0.29
N VAL A 128 -10.95 14.46 0.03
CA VAL A 128 -9.79 14.65 -0.84
C VAL A 128 -9.85 13.80 -2.12
N SER A 129 -10.55 12.67 -2.07
CA SER A 129 -10.75 11.78 -3.21
C SER A 129 -11.97 12.14 -4.05
N GLY A 130 -12.82 13.08 -3.60
CA GLY A 130 -14.06 13.44 -4.29
C GLY A 130 -15.14 12.35 -4.19
N LEU A 131 -15.06 11.49 -3.17
CA LEU A 131 -16.02 10.41 -2.92
C LEU A 131 -17.17 10.84 -2.01
N GLY A 132 -17.15 12.09 -1.55
CA GLY A 132 -18.23 12.68 -0.76
C GLY A 132 -19.56 12.64 -1.51
N ARG A 133 -20.62 12.23 -0.80
CA ARG A 133 -22.00 12.20 -1.30
C ARG A 133 -22.57 13.59 -1.57
#